data_AF-A0A372LNZ5-F1
#
_entry.id   AF-A0A372LNZ5-F1
#
_cell.length_a   1.000
_cell.length_b   1.000
_cell.length_c   1.000
_cell.angle_alpha   90.00
_cell.angle_beta   90.00
_cell.angle_gamma   90.00
#
_symmetry.space_group_name_H-M   'P 1'
#
loop_
_entity.id
_entity.type
_entity.pdbx_description
1 polymer ?
#
loop_
_entity_poly.entity_id
_entity_poly.type
_entity_poly.pdbx_seq_one_letter_code
_entity_poly.pdbx_strand_id
1 'polypeptide(L)'
;MWCGKIFYLKLKVGGCIVISDQDLYIYPAIIEKDEDGFYIVTFPDFAADESDGLEISYAGSKKETIEHAKEVLAIHIGYMLDDKKEIPQPSQKELPLTNNQKLIKVQISLNEYRNIIDVHLAGRHFHPGYYENGECIEGIAFKNKDGTWTVYYEDFLDAGLFDFSAERDEDFGVVIFTAESEEKVSEMFIDWAESVLLPFRKKKP
;
A
#
# COMPACT_ATOMS: atom_id res chain seq x y z
N MET A 1 -31.06 -28.17 14.44
CA MET A 1 -30.55 -26.97 13.74
C MET A 1 -29.16 -26.70 14.29
N TRP A 2 -28.18 -26.46 13.42
CA TRP A 2 -26.71 -26.64 13.55
C TRP A 2 -26.17 -28.03 13.15
N CYS A 3 -25.67 -28.08 11.90
CA CYS A 3 -24.79 -29.07 11.28
C CYS A 3 -23.91 -28.24 10.33
N GLY A 4 -22.58 -28.34 10.24
CA GLY A 4 -21.58 -29.15 10.91
C GLY A 4 -20.21 -28.58 10.54
N LYS A 5 -19.19 -28.88 11.36
CA LYS A 5 -17.78 -28.66 11.03
C LYS A 5 -17.42 -29.41 9.75
N ILE A 6 -16.64 -28.80 8.87
CA ILE A 6 -15.97 -29.51 7.78
C ILE A 6 -14.47 -29.40 7.99
N PHE A 7 -13.85 -30.54 8.30
CA PHE A 7 -12.41 -30.77 8.20
C PHE A 7 -12.09 -31.24 6.78
N TYR A 8 -10.95 -30.87 6.22
CA TYR A 8 -10.34 -31.67 5.15
C TYR A 8 -8.83 -31.85 5.33
N LEU A 9 -8.43 -33.11 5.16
CA LEU A 9 -7.07 -33.65 5.18
C LEU A 9 -6.45 -33.59 3.76
N LYS A 10 -5.12 -33.41 3.72
CA LYS A 10 -4.23 -33.40 2.54
C LYS A 10 -4.39 -34.62 1.60
N LEU A 11 -4.25 -34.39 0.29
CA LEU A 11 -3.61 -35.32 -0.64
C LEU A 11 -2.71 -34.56 -1.64
N LYS A 12 -1.47 -35.04 -1.79
CA LYS A 12 -0.52 -34.66 -2.84
C LYS A 12 -0.45 -35.86 -3.80
N VAL A 13 -0.51 -35.62 -5.11
CA VAL A 13 0.22 -36.29 -6.22
C VAL A 13 -0.58 -36.12 -7.52
N GLY A 14 0.07 -35.55 -8.54
CA GLY A 14 -0.30 -35.72 -9.95
C GLY A 14 -1.04 -34.55 -10.61
N GLY A 15 -0.28 -33.61 -11.17
CA GLY A 15 -0.63 -32.87 -12.38
C GLY A 15 -2.08 -32.39 -12.55
N CYS A 16 -2.62 -31.64 -11.58
CA CYS A 16 -3.81 -30.83 -11.77
C CYS A 16 -3.55 -29.48 -11.10
N ILE A 17 -3.72 -28.39 -11.86
CA ILE A 17 -3.79 -27.04 -11.31
C ILE A 17 -5.03 -27.02 -10.42
N VAL A 18 -4.83 -27.08 -9.11
CA VAL A 18 -5.88 -26.81 -8.14
C VAL A 18 -6.00 -25.30 -8.09
N ILE A 19 -6.96 -24.74 -8.83
CA ILE A 19 -7.44 -23.38 -8.59
C ILE A 19 -8.29 -23.50 -7.32
N SER A 20 -7.77 -23.06 -6.17
CA SER A 20 -8.60 -22.95 -4.98
C SER A 20 -9.61 -21.81 -5.21
N ASP A 21 -10.86 -21.99 -4.79
CA ASP A 21 -11.90 -20.95 -4.78
C ASP A 21 -11.58 -19.75 -3.84
N GLN A 22 -10.31 -19.52 -3.46
CA GLN A 22 -9.83 -18.46 -2.56
C GLN A 22 -9.35 -17.19 -3.29
N ASP A 23 -9.44 -17.13 -4.61
CA ASP A 23 -8.97 -15.98 -5.40
C ASP A 23 -10.05 -14.93 -5.69
N LEU A 24 -11.31 -15.19 -5.33
CA LEU A 24 -12.43 -14.27 -5.56
C LEU A 24 -12.71 -13.40 -4.34
N TYR A 25 -12.65 -12.08 -4.52
CA TYR A 25 -12.91 -11.10 -3.47
C TYR A 25 -14.04 -10.16 -3.90
N ILE A 26 -14.97 -9.89 -2.98
CA ILE A 26 -16.11 -8.99 -3.20
C ILE A 26 -16.20 -8.03 -2.02
N TYR A 27 -15.93 -6.75 -2.27
CA TYR A 27 -16.02 -5.70 -1.25
C TYR A 27 -17.09 -4.68 -1.58
N PRO A 28 -17.84 -4.21 -0.55
CA PRO A 28 -18.58 -2.97 -0.67
C PRO A 28 -17.61 -1.80 -0.85
N ALA A 29 -17.93 -0.89 -1.76
CA ALA A 29 -17.22 0.36 -1.93
C ALA A 29 -18.20 1.52 -2.07
N ILE A 30 -17.81 2.69 -1.60
CA ILE A 30 -18.55 3.93 -1.80
C ILE A 30 -18.01 4.57 -3.07
N ILE A 31 -18.89 4.98 -3.98
CA ILE A 31 -18.52 5.83 -5.11
C ILE A 31 -19.22 7.18 -5.03
N GLU A 32 -18.46 8.24 -5.19
CA GLU A 32 -18.96 9.61 -5.26
C GLU A 32 -18.29 10.38 -6.40
N LYS A 33 -18.86 11.54 -6.69
CA LYS A 33 -18.30 12.50 -7.63
C LYS A 33 -17.95 13.75 -6.84
N ASP A 34 -16.69 14.17 -6.88
CA ASP A 34 -16.21 15.35 -6.16
C ASP A 34 -16.63 16.66 -6.85
N GLU A 35 -16.21 17.79 -6.26
CA GLU A 35 -16.52 19.13 -6.74
C GLU A 35 -15.87 19.45 -8.09
N ASP A 36 -14.70 18.87 -8.36
CA ASP A 36 -13.96 19.01 -9.63
C ASP A 36 -14.50 18.09 -10.72
N GLY A 37 -15.41 17.19 -10.36
CA GLY A 37 -16.11 16.29 -11.25
C GLY A 37 -15.38 14.97 -11.50
N PHE A 38 -14.38 14.63 -10.70
CA PHE A 38 -13.73 13.33 -10.67
C PHE A 38 -14.57 12.34 -9.88
N TYR A 39 -14.39 11.05 -10.17
CA TYR A 39 -15.02 10.00 -9.40
C TYR A 39 -14.02 9.42 -8.42
N ILE A 40 -14.48 9.22 -7.20
CA ILE A 40 -13.73 8.64 -6.09
C ILE A 40 -14.40 7.34 -5.68
N VAL A 41 -13.62 6.28 -5.50
CA VAL A 41 -14.06 4.99 -4.96
C VAL A 41 -13.31 4.72 -3.66
N THR A 42 -14.03 4.51 -2.57
CA THR A 42 -13.47 4.25 -1.25
C THR A 42 -13.88 2.87 -0.76
N PHE A 43 -12.92 2.07 -0.33
CA PHE A 43 -13.14 0.79 0.34
C PHE A 43 -12.99 0.94 1.87
N PRO A 44 -14.09 1.04 2.62
CA PRO A 44 -14.04 1.33 4.06
C PRO A 44 -13.45 0.18 4.89
N ASP A 45 -13.50 -1.05 4.39
CA ASP A 45 -12.98 -2.23 5.10
C ASP A 45 -11.45 -2.25 5.19
N PHE A 46 -10.76 -1.42 4.42
CA PHE A 46 -9.30 -1.31 4.41
C PHE A 46 -8.79 -0.06 5.17
N ALA A 47 -9.67 0.60 5.92
CA ALA A 47 -9.28 1.69 6.83
C ALA A 47 -8.46 1.11 7.99
N ALA A 48 -7.22 1.55 8.16
CA ALA A 48 -6.46 1.27 9.36
C ALA A 48 -6.75 2.35 10.40
N ASP A 49 -7.47 1.96 11.45
CA ASP A 49 -7.75 2.60 12.75
C ASP A 49 -8.20 4.07 12.84
N GLU A 50 -8.04 4.92 11.83
CA GLU A 50 -8.58 6.30 11.78
C GLU A 50 -8.52 6.96 10.37
N SER A 51 -8.11 6.23 9.32
CA SER A 51 -8.03 6.74 7.93
C SER A 51 -9.31 6.50 7.11
N ASP A 52 -9.50 7.30 6.06
CA ASP A 52 -10.57 7.15 5.07
C ASP A 52 -10.36 5.93 4.15
N GLY A 53 -10.32 4.72 4.69
CA GLY A 53 -10.30 3.49 3.89
C GLY A 53 -9.12 3.39 2.91
N LEU A 54 -9.26 2.51 1.92
CA LEU A 54 -8.48 2.56 0.68
C LEU A 54 -9.25 3.43 -0.32
N GLU A 55 -8.74 4.63 -0.60
CA GLU A 55 -9.36 5.60 -1.50
C GLU A 55 -8.68 5.63 -2.88
N ILE A 56 -9.49 5.66 -3.94
CA ILE A 56 -9.04 5.74 -5.33
C ILE A 56 -9.80 6.87 -6.03
N SER A 57 -9.09 7.95 -6.36
CA SER A 57 -9.61 9.02 -7.21
C SER A 57 -9.09 8.90 -8.63
N TYR A 58 -9.95 9.11 -9.63
CA TYR A 58 -9.54 9.11 -11.03
C TYR A 58 -10.28 10.17 -11.84
N ALA A 59 -9.51 10.95 -12.61
CA ALA A 59 -9.98 12.04 -13.46
C ALA A 59 -10.65 11.59 -14.77
N GLY A 60 -11.43 10.50 -14.71
CA GLY A 60 -12.07 9.86 -15.85
C GLY A 60 -13.56 9.62 -15.66
N SER A 61 -14.11 8.72 -16.48
CA SER A 61 -15.49 8.29 -16.35
C SER A 61 -15.70 7.39 -15.12
N LYS A 62 -16.94 7.35 -14.60
CA LYS A 62 -17.34 6.43 -13.53
C LYS A 62 -16.88 4.98 -13.79
N LYS A 63 -16.96 4.54 -15.06
CA LYS A 63 -16.56 3.18 -15.46
C LYS A 63 -15.05 2.98 -15.31
N GLU A 64 -14.25 3.91 -15.80
CA GLU A 64 -12.79 3.85 -15.69
C GLU A 64 -12.34 3.86 -14.23
N THR A 65 -12.95 4.70 -13.40
CA THR A 65 -12.68 4.72 -11.95
C THR A 65 -12.98 3.38 -11.29
N ILE A 66 -14.07 2.71 -11.65
CA ILE A 66 -14.40 1.39 -11.11
C ILE A 66 -13.38 0.33 -11.57
N GLU A 67 -12.91 0.37 -12.82
CA GLU A 67 -11.88 -0.56 -13.29
C GLU A 67 -10.54 -0.32 -12.60
N HIS A 68 -10.15 0.93 -12.37
CA HIS A 68 -8.97 1.24 -11.56
C HIS A 68 -9.14 0.80 -10.10
N ALA A 69 -10.31 1.00 -9.51
CA ALA A 69 -10.57 0.56 -8.15
C ALA A 69 -10.43 -0.96 -7.98
N LYS A 70 -10.79 -1.76 -9.00
CA LYS A 70 -10.55 -3.21 -9.01
C LYS A 70 -9.06 -3.54 -9.03
N GLU A 71 -8.30 -2.88 -9.89
CA GLU A 71 -6.86 -3.08 -10.00
C GLU A 71 -6.15 -2.76 -8.68
N VAL A 72 -6.44 -1.59 -8.10
CA VAL A 72 -5.90 -1.14 -6.82
C VAL A 72 -6.29 -2.10 -5.69
N LEU A 73 -7.54 -2.55 -5.64
CA LEU A 73 -7.99 -3.56 -4.66
C LEU A 73 -7.20 -4.87 -4.81
N ALA A 74 -6.97 -5.34 -6.04
CA ALA A 74 -6.23 -6.57 -6.30
C ALA A 74 -4.76 -6.46 -5.88
N ILE A 75 -4.11 -5.33 -6.21
CA ILE A 75 -2.73 -5.03 -5.80
C ILE A 75 -2.66 -4.97 -4.27
N HIS A 76 -3.58 -4.24 -3.63
CA HIS A 76 -3.60 -4.09 -2.17
C HIS A 76 -3.75 -5.43 -1.46
N ILE A 77 -4.71 -6.27 -1.88
CA ILE A 77 -4.86 -7.62 -1.33
C ILE A 77 -3.60 -8.46 -1.60
N GLY A 78 -2.98 -8.33 -2.78
CA GLY A 78 -1.70 -8.95 -3.10
C GLY A 78 -0.59 -8.58 -2.10
N TYR A 79 -0.49 -7.30 -1.74
CA TYR A 79 0.45 -6.82 -0.72
C TYR A 79 0.16 -7.40 0.67
N MET A 80 -1.11 -7.47 1.08
CA MET A 80 -1.49 -8.06 2.37
C MET A 80 -1.12 -9.53 2.44
N LEU A 81 -1.35 -10.30 1.36
CA LEU A 81 -0.98 -11.70 1.27
C LEU A 81 0.54 -11.91 1.33
N ASP A 82 1.31 -11.09 0.61
CA ASP A 82 2.77 -11.12 0.63
C ASP A 82 3.34 -10.80 2.01
N ASP A 83 2.74 -9.83 2.71
CA ASP A 83 3.08 -9.49 4.09
C ASP A 83 2.56 -10.48 5.13
N LYS A 84 1.75 -11.47 4.73
CA LYS A 84 1.03 -12.39 5.62
C LYS A 84 0.12 -11.64 6.61
N LYS A 85 -0.39 -10.47 6.22
CA LYS A 85 -1.42 -9.70 6.94
C LYS A 85 -2.79 -10.35 6.74
N GLU A 86 -3.66 -10.20 7.74
CA GLU A 86 -5.05 -10.67 7.62
C GLU A 86 -5.83 -9.76 6.67
N ILE A 87 -6.52 -10.36 5.71
CA ILE A 87 -7.40 -9.61 4.81
C ILE A 87 -8.71 -9.30 5.56
N PRO A 88 -9.16 -8.03 5.61
CA PRO A 88 -10.36 -7.65 6.33
C PRO A 88 -11.60 -8.36 5.80
N GLN A 89 -12.52 -8.78 6.66
CA GLN A 89 -13.80 -9.32 6.18
C GLN A 89 -14.65 -8.19 5.59
N PRO A 90 -15.28 -8.38 4.42
CA PRO A 90 -16.11 -7.35 3.81
C PRO A 90 -17.29 -6.99 4.71
N SER A 91 -17.52 -5.69 4.90
CA SER A 91 -18.58 -5.18 5.77
C SER A 91 -19.95 -5.65 5.28
N GLN A 92 -20.76 -6.14 6.23
CA GLN A 92 -22.19 -6.40 6.03
C GLN A 92 -23.07 -5.21 6.43
N LYS A 93 -22.47 -4.15 6.97
CA LYS A 93 -23.18 -3.01 7.55
C LYS A 93 -23.67 -2.06 6.46
N GLU A 94 -24.83 -1.46 6.70
CA GLU A 94 -25.27 -0.27 5.99
C GLU A 94 -24.30 0.87 6.33
N LEU A 95 -23.57 1.35 5.33
CA LEU A 95 -22.71 2.52 5.47
C LEU A 95 -23.58 3.78 5.46
N PRO A 96 -23.38 4.75 6.38
CA PRO A 96 -24.09 6.01 6.32
C PRO A 96 -23.64 6.78 5.08
N LEU A 97 -24.48 6.82 4.05
CA LEU A 97 -24.20 7.53 2.79
C LEU A 97 -24.73 8.97 2.85
N THR A 98 -23.99 9.89 2.27
CA THR A 98 -24.49 11.23 1.93
C THR A 98 -25.26 11.22 0.59
N ASN A 99 -25.95 12.32 0.25
CA ASN A 99 -26.82 12.39 -0.93
C ASN A 99 -26.08 12.19 -2.28
N ASN A 100 -24.77 12.43 -2.34
CA ASN A 100 -23.93 12.26 -3.53
C ASN A 100 -23.20 10.90 -3.60
N GLN A 101 -23.28 10.11 -2.52
CA GLN A 101 -22.62 8.80 -2.42
C GLN A 101 -23.52 7.66 -2.89
N LYS A 102 -22.91 6.63 -3.48
CA LYS A 102 -23.58 5.39 -3.86
C LYS A 102 -22.76 4.20 -3.39
N LEU A 103 -23.43 3.23 -2.78
CA LEU A 103 -22.82 1.94 -2.52
C LEU A 103 -22.74 1.12 -3.81
N ILE A 104 -21.57 0.59 -4.11
CA ILE A 104 -21.31 -0.37 -5.19
C ILE A 104 -20.65 -1.63 -4.60
N LYS A 105 -20.70 -2.74 -5.35
CA LYS A 105 -19.92 -3.94 -5.05
C LYS A 105 -18.82 -4.05 -6.09
N VAL A 106 -17.58 -4.14 -5.64
CA VAL A 106 -16.43 -4.39 -6.49
C VAL A 106 -16.02 -5.83 -6.30
N GLN A 107 -16.01 -6.58 -7.39
CA GLN A 107 -15.62 -7.98 -7.43
C GLN A 107 -14.35 -8.11 -8.26
N ILE A 108 -13.39 -8.87 -7.74
CA ILE A 108 -12.13 -9.19 -8.42
C ILE A 108 -11.79 -10.67 -8.26
N SER A 109 -11.06 -11.20 -9.23
CA SER A 109 -10.34 -12.47 -9.12
C SER A 109 -8.85 -12.18 -9.15
N LEU A 110 -8.08 -12.55 -8.12
CA LEU A 110 -6.64 -12.29 -8.09
C LEU A 110 -5.91 -12.92 -9.28
N ASN A 111 -6.42 -14.05 -9.79
CA ASN A 111 -5.85 -14.68 -10.97
C ASN A 111 -5.97 -13.81 -12.24
N GLU A 112 -7.00 -12.96 -12.34
CA GLU A 112 -7.14 -12.00 -13.45
C GLU A 112 -6.10 -10.87 -13.37
N TYR A 113 -5.66 -10.52 -12.15
CA TYR A 113 -4.70 -9.44 -11.88
C TYR A 113 -3.28 -9.92 -11.60
N ARG A 114 -3.02 -11.24 -11.70
CA ARG A 114 -1.76 -11.86 -11.26
C ARG A 114 -0.52 -11.18 -11.81
N ASN A 115 -0.50 -10.90 -13.12
CA ASN A 115 0.65 -10.24 -13.76
C ASN A 115 0.90 -8.85 -13.20
N ILE A 116 -0.16 -8.08 -12.94
CA ILE A 116 -0.06 -6.73 -12.38
C ILE A 116 0.42 -6.81 -10.94
N ILE A 117 -0.13 -7.74 -10.15
CA ILE A 117 0.29 -7.98 -8.77
C ILE A 117 1.79 -8.34 -8.72
N ASP A 118 2.24 -9.28 -9.56
CA ASP A 118 3.64 -9.72 -9.59
C ASP A 118 4.59 -8.57 -9.95
N VAL A 119 4.22 -7.70 -10.89
CA VAL A 119 4.98 -6.50 -11.25
C VAL A 119 5.08 -5.53 -10.07
N HIS A 120 3.96 -5.28 -9.39
CA HIS A 120 3.90 -4.36 -8.24
C HIS A 120 4.64 -4.90 -7.01
N LEU A 121 4.62 -6.22 -6.79
CA LEU A 121 5.41 -6.86 -5.73
C LEU A 121 6.91 -6.77 -6.01
N ALA A 122 7.33 -6.95 -7.27
CA ALA A 122 8.74 -6.88 -7.64
C ALA A 122 9.36 -5.49 -7.45
N GLY A 123 8.57 -4.43 -7.62
CA GLY A 123 8.97 -3.03 -7.46
C GLY A 123 8.38 -2.36 -6.23
N ARG A 124 7.97 -3.13 -5.22
CA ARG A 124 7.24 -2.59 -4.07
C ARG A 124 8.10 -1.60 -3.31
N HIS A 125 7.57 -0.38 -3.23
CA HIS A 125 8.17 0.72 -2.49
C HIS A 125 7.09 1.56 -1.81
N PHE A 126 7.50 2.36 -0.84
CA PHE A 126 6.70 3.43 -0.29
C PHE A 126 7.60 4.62 0.09
N HIS A 127 6.97 5.75 0.38
CA HIS A 127 7.66 7.00 0.71
C HIS A 127 7.52 7.26 2.21
N PRO A 128 8.52 6.91 3.04
CA PRO A 128 8.55 7.38 4.42
C PRO A 128 8.74 8.90 4.43
N GLY A 129 7.96 9.58 5.26
CA GLY A 129 7.92 11.03 5.31
C GLY A 129 8.00 11.59 6.72
N TYR A 130 8.51 12.81 6.82
CA TYR A 130 8.47 13.66 8.00
C TYR A 130 7.87 15.01 7.59
N TYR A 131 6.73 15.37 8.19
CA TYR A 131 5.91 16.54 7.80
C TYR A 131 5.63 17.49 8.96
N GLU A 132 6.51 17.54 9.95
CA GLU A 132 6.33 18.40 11.12
C GLU A 132 7.06 19.73 11.00
N ASN A 133 6.59 20.73 11.73
CA ASN A 133 7.26 22.04 11.87
C ASN A 133 7.49 22.80 10.54
N GLY A 134 6.65 22.52 9.53
CA GLY A 134 6.75 23.13 8.20
C GLY A 134 7.81 22.50 7.31
N GLU A 135 8.46 21.43 7.75
CA GLU A 135 9.35 20.62 6.94
C GLU A 135 8.53 19.62 6.11
N CYS A 136 9.02 19.31 4.92
CA CYS A 136 8.51 18.24 4.07
C CYS A 136 9.74 17.46 3.60
N ILE A 137 9.99 16.33 4.27
CA ILE A 137 11.14 15.47 4.01
C ILE A 137 10.60 14.10 3.65
N GLU A 138 10.99 13.59 2.50
CA GLU A 138 10.57 12.27 2.03
C GLU A 138 11.79 11.47 1.61
N GLY A 139 11.77 10.18 1.93
CA GLY A 139 12.66 9.18 1.38
C GLY A 139 11.90 8.25 0.44
N ILE A 140 12.60 7.24 -0.05
CA ILE A 140 11.98 6.11 -0.74
C ILE A 140 12.50 4.81 -0.14
N ALA A 141 11.59 3.90 0.21
CA ALA A 141 11.91 2.61 0.79
C ALA A 141 11.51 1.50 -0.17
N PHE A 142 12.44 0.62 -0.54
CA PHE A 142 12.20 -0.54 -1.39
C PHE A 142 12.21 -1.83 -0.58
N LYS A 143 11.27 -2.74 -0.87
CA LYS A 143 11.22 -4.06 -0.23
C LYS A 143 12.23 -5.01 -0.89
N ASN A 144 13.11 -5.57 -0.07
CA ASN A 144 14.10 -6.56 -0.48
C ASN A 144 13.50 -7.96 -0.57
N LYS A 145 14.19 -8.85 -1.30
CA LYS A 145 13.79 -10.26 -1.46
C LYS A 145 13.76 -11.06 -0.16
N ASP A 146 14.52 -10.63 0.85
CA ASP A 146 14.53 -11.25 2.18
C ASP A 146 13.41 -10.72 3.10
N GLY A 147 12.61 -9.77 2.62
CA GLY A 147 11.50 -9.16 3.34
C GLY A 147 11.87 -7.89 4.12
N THR A 148 13.15 -7.51 4.18
CA THR A 148 13.59 -6.24 4.76
C THR A 148 13.31 -5.07 3.82
N TRP A 149 13.50 -3.85 4.30
CA TRP A 149 13.35 -2.61 3.54
C TRP A 149 14.67 -1.85 3.53
N THR A 150 15.07 -1.36 2.37
CA THR A 150 16.21 -0.42 2.23
C THR A 150 15.65 0.96 1.96
N VAL A 151 16.08 1.94 2.77
CA VAL A 151 15.63 3.32 2.66
C VAL A 151 16.71 4.17 2.04
N TYR A 152 16.32 4.92 1.02
CA TYR A 152 17.15 5.85 0.29
C TYR A 152 16.68 7.27 0.52
N TYR A 153 17.63 8.20 0.48
CA TYR A 153 17.36 9.62 0.56
C TYR A 153 18.29 10.41 -0.37
N GLU A 154 17.71 11.33 -1.11
CA GLU A 154 18.43 12.32 -1.89
C GLU A 154 17.64 13.63 -1.96
N ASP A 155 18.28 14.71 -1.54
CA ASP A 155 17.82 16.07 -1.75
C ASP A 155 19.04 16.92 -2.12
N PHE A 156 18.95 17.65 -3.23
CA PHE A 156 20.01 18.53 -3.70
C PHE A 156 20.33 19.64 -2.69
N LEU A 157 19.34 20.05 -1.88
CA LEU A 157 19.52 21.03 -0.81
C LEU A 157 20.40 20.51 0.31
N ASP A 158 20.53 19.19 0.45
CA ASP A 158 21.31 18.53 1.50
C ASP A 158 22.65 17.98 1.02
N ALA A 159 23.14 18.51 -0.11
CA ALA A 159 24.50 18.26 -0.57
C ALA A 159 25.51 18.50 0.57
N GLY A 160 26.36 17.49 0.80
CA GLY A 160 27.36 17.46 1.87
C GLY A 160 26.90 16.79 3.18
N LEU A 161 25.64 16.35 3.27
CA LEU A 161 25.17 15.57 4.43
C LEU A 161 25.90 14.23 4.57
N PHE A 162 26.13 13.56 3.44
CA PHE A 162 26.78 12.26 3.39
C PHE A 162 28.16 12.37 2.76
N ASP A 163 29.10 11.59 3.30
CA ASP A 163 30.42 11.41 2.70
C ASP A 163 30.35 10.58 1.41
N PHE A 164 31.38 10.67 0.57
CA PHE A 164 31.53 9.87 -0.65
C PHE A 164 31.62 8.37 -0.39
N SER A 165 31.90 7.96 0.85
CA SER A 165 31.98 6.56 1.27
C SER A 165 30.62 5.93 1.58
N ALA A 166 29.54 6.71 1.64
CA ALA A 166 28.20 6.18 1.88
C ALA A 166 27.74 5.33 0.69
N GLU A 167 27.07 4.22 0.97
CA GLU A 167 26.45 3.38 -0.06
C GLU A 167 25.39 4.18 -0.82
N ARG A 168 25.45 4.13 -2.15
CA ARG A 168 24.62 4.94 -3.04
C ARG A 168 24.07 4.09 -4.17
N ASP A 169 22.81 4.31 -4.47
CA ASP A 169 22.17 3.93 -5.71
C ASP A 169 22.19 5.12 -6.67
N GLU A 170 22.34 4.85 -7.97
CA GLU A 170 22.46 5.89 -9.00
C GLU A 170 21.15 6.65 -9.21
N ASP A 171 20.01 6.00 -8.96
CA ASP A 171 18.68 6.53 -9.21
C ASP A 171 17.99 7.02 -7.92
N PHE A 172 18.30 6.40 -6.78
CA PHE A 172 17.59 6.66 -5.51
C PHE A 172 18.41 7.36 -4.44
N GLY A 173 19.72 7.50 -4.64
CA GLY A 173 20.59 8.25 -3.75
C GLY A 173 21.22 7.43 -2.63
N VAL A 174 21.38 8.04 -1.45
CA VAL A 174 22.16 7.43 -0.35
C VAL A 174 21.30 6.47 0.45
N VAL A 175 21.81 5.28 0.73
CA VAL A 175 21.20 4.37 1.69
C VAL A 175 21.36 4.94 3.09
N ILE A 176 20.25 5.27 3.77
CA ILE A 176 20.29 5.82 5.13
C ILE A 176 20.19 4.74 6.20
N PHE A 177 19.39 3.69 5.98
CA PHE A 177 19.29 2.51 6.84
C PHE A 177 18.50 1.39 6.18
N THR A 178 18.47 0.23 6.84
CA THR A 178 17.57 -0.90 6.54
C THR A 178 16.69 -1.21 7.75
N ALA A 179 15.50 -1.77 7.53
CA ALA A 179 14.57 -2.15 8.59
C ALA A 179 13.72 -3.38 8.22
N GLU A 180 13.13 -4.03 9.22
CA GLU A 180 12.38 -5.28 9.08
C GLU A 180 10.91 -5.10 8.66
N SER A 181 10.36 -3.89 8.76
CA SER A 181 8.95 -3.60 8.46
C SER A 181 8.73 -2.15 8.02
N GLU A 182 7.62 -1.89 7.33
CA GLU A 182 7.21 -0.54 6.93
C GLU A 182 7.01 0.38 8.15
N GLU A 183 6.42 -0.13 9.23
CA GLU A 183 6.25 0.59 10.50
C GLU A 183 7.60 1.02 11.08
N LYS A 184 8.56 0.10 11.12
CA LYS A 184 9.91 0.38 11.61
C LYS A 184 10.65 1.38 10.73
N VAL A 185 10.47 1.31 9.42
CA VAL A 185 10.99 2.32 8.48
C VAL A 185 10.45 3.70 8.83
N SER A 186 9.14 3.85 9.03
CA SER A 186 8.51 5.14 9.34
C SER A 186 9.04 5.73 10.66
N GLU A 187 9.14 4.92 11.71
CA GLU A 187 9.74 5.34 13.00
C GLU A 187 11.18 5.80 12.83
N MET A 188 12.02 4.97 12.20
CA MET A 188 13.44 5.27 12.01
C MET A 188 13.66 6.48 11.09
N PHE A 189 12.76 6.72 10.14
CA PHE A 189 12.85 7.87 9.25
C PHE A 189 12.60 9.18 9.99
N ILE A 190 11.61 9.21 10.88
CA ILE A 190 11.37 10.35 11.78
C ILE A 190 12.59 10.59 12.66
N ASP A 191 13.07 9.55 13.35
CA ASP A 191 14.25 9.64 14.22
C ASP A 191 15.48 10.16 13.44
N TRP A 192 15.70 9.67 12.23
CA TRP A 192 16.79 10.11 11.37
C TRP A 192 16.63 11.58 10.94
N ALA A 193 15.43 11.99 10.53
CA ALA A 193 15.15 13.36 10.13
C ALA A 193 15.47 14.33 11.28
N GLU A 194 15.00 14.03 12.49
CA GLU A 194 15.19 14.86 13.68
C GLU A 194 16.62 14.88 14.20
N SER A 195 17.31 13.74 14.19
CA SER A 195 18.63 13.60 14.80
C SER A 195 19.79 13.87 13.85
N VAL A 196 19.59 13.74 12.55
CA VAL A 196 20.63 13.84 11.54
C VAL A 196 20.39 15.00 10.57
N LEU A 197 19.27 14.97 9.83
CA LEU A 197 19.03 15.90 8.72
C LEU A 197 18.75 17.32 9.19
N LEU A 198 17.76 17.52 10.08
CA LEU A 198 17.40 18.85 10.56
C LEU A 198 18.56 19.55 11.29
N PRO A 199 19.35 18.88 12.16
CA PRO A 199 20.54 19.46 12.75
C PRO A 199 21.62 19.83 11.72
N PHE A 200 21.75 19.06 10.63
CA PHE A 200 22.65 19.40 9.53
C PHE A 200 22.18 20.68 8.80
N ARG A 201 20.90 20.74 8.40
CA ARG A 201 20.30 21.92 7.73
C ARG A 201 20.49 23.19 8.55
N LYS A 202 20.32 23.13 9.88
CA LYS A 202 20.52 24.27 10.80
C LYS A 202 21.97 24.74 10.91
N LYS A 203 22.96 23.89 10.63
CA LYS A 203 24.39 24.22 10.68
C LYS A 203 24.93 24.70 9.33
N LYS A 204 24.18 24.49 8.25
CA LYS A 204 24.55 24.95 6.91
C LYS A 204 24.45 26.49 6.90
N PRO A 205 25.55 27.20 6.60
CA PRO A 205 25.57 28.67 6.62
C PRO A 205 24.72 29.31 5.52
#